data_AF-S5AGZ7-F1
#
_entry.id   AF-S5AGZ7-F1
#
_cell.length_a   1.000
_cell.length_b   1.000
_cell.length_c   1.000
_cell.angle_alpha   90.00
_cell.angle_beta   90.00
_cell.angle_gamma   90.00
#
_symmetry.space_group_name_H-M   'P 1'
#
loop_
_entity.id
_entity.type
_entity.pdbx_description
1 polymer ?
#
loop_
_entity_poly.entity_id
_entity_poly.type
_entity_poly.pdbx_seq_one_letter_code
_entity_poly.pdbx_strand_id
1 'polypeptide(L)'
;MFDFVAQYQGHSVKERFIIGGKSNVGKDATYFDGVTKATVSVLVINDTIVTSALAVARAKLDGFVAPSNNIINPDFYEPLTFSELVDKGYIQKHQITQQNTEGLSREVVRAVDDIQSEFALDGDIIAEHYYAFLSLPIVGKNLLDEEEFARLQENLNPGEMALMVLNTKGFSFISDEFIPQTTPEHLRVSQGGFPTAIRDIDFYSFYDPAFSQALPDYNEVKVLRVKSKGGLSLDQEMELAISVPFKPSFFEQDEHLFPLKVTLPSELFMENPEAQLAKPIPLWQKIWRDRTLTISITVVYLVALSLFFAFQQRLTPYTKFVHTVRAFSLAFVLFFIGFYAQGQLSVVNIYTLLLDIVDGFSLEVYLLDPVIFILWSFVFVSLFIVGRGLFCGWLCPFGALQEMMGILAEKLRIKQIRIKPQHHKRAQKIKYVLLIGLVACSFYSLNLAEKLAEIEPFKTSITLHFVRYWPFVLYSVLLLLLSLKIHKVYCRYLCPLGAGLAILGRFPLVKLLTRKDACGNPCQLCKQKKCGIDAIEQDGSIDYAECIQCLECVVTLDNPDLCKIDKYKKKKVPTRVKNLNPVRT
;
A
#
# COMPACT_ATOMS: atom_id res chain seq x y z
N MET A 1 2.63 5.14 19.83
CA MET A 1 1.65 4.74 18.78
C MET A 1 0.29 5.32 19.09
N PHE A 2 -0.27 5.06 20.28
CA PHE A 2 -1.46 5.76 20.76
C PHE A 2 -1.26 7.29 20.78
N ASP A 3 -0.09 7.77 21.17
CA ASP A 3 0.24 9.21 21.12
C ASP A 3 0.28 9.80 19.71
N PHE A 4 0.47 8.97 18.67
CA PHE A 4 0.39 9.41 17.27
C PHE A 4 -1.08 9.47 16.81
N VAL A 5 -1.87 8.47 17.15
CA VAL A 5 -3.31 8.43 16.82
C VAL A 5 -4.07 9.55 17.55
N ALA A 6 -3.68 9.87 18.78
CA ALA A 6 -4.28 10.96 19.56
C ALA A 6 -4.15 12.33 18.89
N GLN A 7 -3.14 12.54 18.04
CA GLN A 7 -2.94 13.81 17.33
C GLN A 7 -4.03 14.11 16.29
N TYR A 8 -4.82 13.12 15.87
CA TYR A 8 -5.92 13.33 14.90
C TYR A 8 -7.20 13.87 15.55
N GLN A 9 -7.31 13.82 16.88
CA GLN A 9 -8.52 14.26 17.57
C GLN A 9 -8.66 15.79 17.49
N GLY A 10 -9.85 16.27 17.09
CA GLY A 10 -10.15 17.71 16.99
C GLY A 10 -9.73 18.36 15.66
N HIS A 11 -9.12 17.62 14.74
CA HIS A 11 -8.75 18.09 13.41
C HIS A 11 -9.80 17.77 12.35
N SER A 12 -10.00 18.69 11.40
CA SER A 12 -10.92 18.48 10.29
C SER A 12 -10.33 17.55 9.25
N VAL A 13 -11.14 16.62 8.71
CA VAL A 13 -10.75 15.74 7.59
C VAL A 13 -10.43 16.54 6.31
N LYS A 14 -10.84 17.82 6.24
CA LYS A 14 -10.49 18.73 5.14
C LYS A 14 -9.04 19.25 5.22
N GLU A 15 -8.37 19.10 6.35
CA GLU A 15 -6.98 19.53 6.52
C GLU A 15 -6.00 18.58 5.84
N ARG A 16 -4.91 19.12 5.32
CA ARG A 16 -3.82 18.31 4.77
C ARG A 16 -2.87 17.89 5.89
N PHE A 17 -2.89 16.60 6.27
CA PHE A 17 -1.98 16.04 7.26
C PHE A 17 -0.61 15.70 6.66
N ILE A 18 0.47 16.24 7.24
CA ILE A 18 1.86 15.99 6.85
C ILE A 18 2.61 15.34 8.01
N ILE A 19 3.29 14.22 7.75
CA ILE A 19 3.99 13.43 8.78
C ILE A 19 5.50 13.55 8.56
N GLY A 20 6.21 14.10 9.54
CA GLY A 20 7.68 14.05 9.58
C GLY A 20 8.42 15.10 8.73
N GLY A 21 7.95 16.35 8.69
CA GLY A 21 8.66 17.48 8.06
C GLY A 21 9.05 18.57 9.06
N LYS A 22 10.28 19.10 8.97
CA LYS A 22 10.77 20.25 9.79
C LYS A 22 10.43 21.63 9.20
N SER A 23 9.67 21.69 8.11
CA SER A 23 9.43 22.92 7.36
C SER A 23 7.98 23.38 7.47
N ASN A 24 7.73 24.44 8.25
CA ASN A 24 6.48 25.17 8.27
C ASN A 24 6.32 26.00 6.99
N VAL A 25 5.90 25.37 5.88
CA VAL A 25 5.58 26.08 4.64
C VAL A 25 4.13 25.78 4.27
N GLY A 26 3.26 26.78 4.41
CA GLY A 26 1.82 26.74 4.06
C GLY A 26 0.90 26.91 5.27
N LYS A 27 -0.12 27.78 5.15
CA LYS A 27 -1.11 28.04 6.21
C LYS A 27 -2.19 26.95 6.37
N ASP A 28 -2.27 26.00 5.42
CA ASP A 28 -3.37 25.01 5.33
C ASP A 28 -2.92 23.55 5.55
N ALA A 29 -1.79 23.32 6.25
CA ALA A 29 -1.29 21.98 6.53
C ALA A 29 -1.01 21.77 8.03
N THR A 30 -1.52 20.66 8.55
CA THR A 30 -1.32 20.23 9.95
C THR A 30 -0.18 19.22 10.00
N TYR A 31 0.85 19.51 10.79
CA TYR A 31 2.04 18.69 10.92
C TYR A 31 1.94 17.77 12.14
N PHE A 32 2.02 16.47 11.92
CA PHE A 32 2.05 15.47 13.00
C PHE A 32 3.48 14.99 13.27
N ASP A 33 3.81 14.88 14.55
CA ASP A 33 5.07 14.30 14.99
C ASP A 33 4.98 12.77 14.87
N GLY A 34 5.57 12.25 13.79
CA GLY A 34 5.80 10.83 13.62
C GLY A 34 7.12 10.46 14.27
N VAL A 35 7.06 9.68 15.37
CA VAL A 35 8.20 9.13 16.15
C VAL A 35 9.50 9.07 15.34
N THR A 36 10.26 10.17 15.38
CA THR A 36 11.57 10.45 14.77
C THR A 36 11.88 10.09 13.30
N LYS A 37 11.09 9.29 12.59
CA LYS A 37 11.16 9.03 11.13
C LYS A 37 9.79 8.55 10.67
N ALA A 38 9.30 9.03 9.53
CA ALA A 38 8.10 8.49 8.88
C ALA A 38 8.31 6.99 8.57
N THR A 39 7.90 6.15 9.52
CA THR A 39 7.90 4.69 9.39
C THR A 39 6.68 4.28 8.58
N VAL A 40 6.81 3.23 7.77
CA VAL A 40 5.73 2.72 6.92
C VAL A 40 4.44 2.52 7.73
N SER A 41 4.54 2.02 8.96
CA SER A 41 3.41 1.87 9.88
C SER A 41 2.69 3.18 10.18
N VAL A 42 3.39 4.29 10.42
CA VAL A 42 2.80 5.60 10.71
C VAL A 42 2.08 6.17 9.48
N LEU A 43 2.66 5.96 8.29
CA LEU A 43 2.05 6.35 7.02
C LEU A 43 0.80 5.51 6.70
N VAL A 44 0.84 4.20 6.94
CA VAL A 44 -0.31 3.30 6.78
C VAL A 44 -1.43 3.67 7.76
N ILE A 45 -1.09 3.93 9.02
CA ILE A 45 -2.07 4.35 10.04
C ILE A 45 -2.72 5.66 9.64
N ASN A 46 -1.94 6.66 9.22
CA ASN A 46 -2.48 7.91 8.71
C ASN A 46 -3.42 7.70 7.54
N ASP A 47 -2.98 6.93 6.54
CA ASP A 47 -3.77 6.67 5.35
C ASP A 47 -5.08 5.96 5.70
N THR A 48 -5.02 4.96 6.59
CA THR A 48 -6.18 4.23 7.10
C THR A 48 -7.12 5.15 7.89
N ILE A 49 -6.60 6.01 8.76
CA ILE A 49 -7.41 6.96 9.54
C ILE A 49 -8.09 7.96 8.60
N VAL A 50 -7.36 8.56 7.67
CA VAL A 50 -7.90 9.57 6.75
C VAL A 50 -8.91 8.96 5.79
N THR A 51 -8.62 7.81 5.20
CA THR A 51 -9.55 7.11 4.28
C THR A 51 -10.80 6.63 5.01
N SER A 52 -10.66 6.05 6.20
CA SER A 52 -11.81 5.63 7.02
C SER A 52 -12.63 6.83 7.49
N ALA A 53 -11.99 7.91 7.93
CA ALA A 53 -12.66 9.14 8.34
C ALA A 53 -13.39 9.81 7.17
N LEU A 54 -12.79 9.84 5.98
CA LEU A 54 -13.45 10.29 4.76
C LEU A 54 -14.63 9.40 4.39
N ALA A 55 -14.50 8.07 4.50
CA ALA A 55 -15.59 7.14 4.20
C ALA A 55 -16.78 7.33 5.17
N VAL A 56 -16.51 7.50 6.47
CA VAL A 56 -17.53 7.80 7.48
C VAL A 56 -18.12 9.19 7.27
N ALA A 57 -17.29 10.20 6.99
CA ALA A 57 -17.76 11.55 6.69
C ALA A 57 -18.68 11.56 5.46
N ARG A 58 -18.32 10.82 4.41
CA ARG A 58 -19.17 10.61 3.22
C ARG A 58 -20.49 9.92 3.53
N ALA A 59 -20.48 8.96 4.47
CA ALA A 59 -21.68 8.20 4.83
C ALA A 59 -22.58 8.89 5.87
N LYS A 60 -22.10 9.92 6.58
CA LYS A 60 -22.77 10.48 7.77
C LYS A 60 -22.86 12.01 7.82
N LEU A 61 -22.07 12.75 7.03
CA LEU A 61 -21.99 14.21 7.10
C LEU A 61 -22.36 14.87 5.77
N ASP A 62 -23.29 15.82 5.84
CA ASP A 62 -23.67 16.66 4.70
C ASP A 62 -22.48 17.50 4.20
N GLY A 63 -22.20 17.46 2.89
CA GLY A 63 -21.12 18.23 2.26
C GLY A 63 -19.78 17.51 2.07
N PHE A 64 -19.70 16.20 2.38
CA PHE A 64 -18.63 15.30 1.95
C PHE A 64 -19.17 14.35 0.87
N VAL A 65 -19.66 14.88 -0.24
CA VAL A 65 -20.12 14.05 -1.37
C VAL A 65 -18.89 13.61 -2.17
N ALA A 66 -18.79 12.33 -2.53
CA ALA A 66 -17.79 11.92 -3.50
C ALA A 66 -18.09 12.66 -4.82
N PRO A 67 -17.11 13.27 -5.50
CA PRO A 67 -17.37 13.77 -6.84
C PRO A 67 -17.86 12.56 -7.66
N SER A 68 -19.10 12.63 -8.16
CA SER A 68 -19.53 11.70 -9.20
C SER A 68 -18.47 11.78 -10.31
N ASN A 69 -18.05 10.63 -10.83
CA ASN A 69 -17.09 10.60 -11.94
C ASN A 69 -17.64 11.35 -13.16
N ASN A 70 -18.96 11.57 -13.20
CA ASN A 70 -19.66 12.26 -14.26
C ASN A 70 -20.39 13.49 -13.71
N ILE A 71 -20.36 14.60 -14.45
CA ILE A 71 -21.14 15.81 -14.22
C ILE A 71 -22.11 16.02 -15.38
N ILE A 72 -23.19 16.78 -15.17
CA ILE A 72 -24.13 17.16 -16.24
C ILE A 72 -23.35 17.91 -17.32
N ASN A 73 -23.51 17.52 -18.59
CA ASN A 73 -22.91 18.22 -19.72
C ASN A 73 -23.69 19.52 -20.00
N PRO A 74 -23.12 20.72 -19.74
CA PRO A 74 -23.84 21.98 -19.91
C PRO A 74 -24.13 22.31 -21.38
N ASP A 75 -23.34 21.77 -22.31
CA ASP A 75 -23.41 22.06 -23.73
C ASP A 75 -24.32 21.09 -24.50
N PHE A 76 -24.86 20.06 -23.84
CA PHE A 76 -25.74 19.08 -24.47
C PHE A 76 -27.16 19.63 -24.62
N TYR A 77 -27.48 20.08 -25.84
CA TYR A 77 -28.78 20.61 -26.21
C TYR A 77 -29.13 20.30 -27.66
N GLU A 78 -30.35 19.84 -27.89
CA GLU A 78 -30.99 19.69 -29.19
C GLU A 78 -32.48 20.06 -29.04
N PRO A 79 -33.09 20.73 -30.04
CA PRO A 79 -34.51 21.10 -29.96
C PRO A 79 -35.38 19.84 -30.08
N LEU A 80 -36.16 19.55 -29.05
CA LEU A 80 -37.05 18.39 -28.97
C LEU A 80 -38.43 18.78 -28.46
N THR A 81 -39.43 18.10 -28.99
CA THR A 81 -40.82 18.20 -28.52
C THR A 81 -41.04 17.41 -27.23
N PHE A 82 -42.13 17.70 -26.51
CA PHE A 82 -42.48 17.00 -25.26
C PHE A 82 -42.54 15.47 -25.44
N SER A 83 -43.17 14.99 -26.52
CA SER A 83 -43.25 13.56 -26.81
C SER A 83 -41.88 12.94 -27.07
N GLU A 84 -41.00 13.63 -27.80
CA GLU A 84 -39.65 13.13 -28.08
C GLU A 84 -38.78 13.08 -26.81
N LEU A 85 -38.96 14.03 -25.87
CA LEU A 85 -38.29 14.02 -24.57
C LEU A 85 -38.72 12.81 -23.73
N VAL A 86 -39.98 12.40 -23.81
CA VAL A 86 -40.49 11.19 -23.14
C VAL A 86 -39.95 9.93 -23.83
N ASP A 87 -40.01 9.87 -25.16
CA ASP A 87 -39.57 8.70 -25.95
C ASP A 87 -38.07 8.42 -25.81
N LYS A 88 -37.24 9.48 -25.72
CA LYS A 88 -35.80 9.37 -25.47
C LYS A 88 -35.44 9.09 -24.00
N GLY A 89 -36.41 9.08 -23.09
CA GLY A 89 -36.20 8.84 -21.66
C GLY A 89 -35.57 10.01 -20.89
N TYR A 90 -35.66 11.23 -21.42
CA TYR A 90 -35.26 12.44 -20.68
C TYR A 90 -36.35 12.89 -19.69
N ILE A 91 -37.62 12.64 -20.02
CA ILE A 91 -38.77 12.79 -19.13
C ILE A 91 -39.32 11.40 -18.85
N GLN A 92 -39.56 11.11 -17.57
CA GLN A 92 -40.01 9.79 -17.14
C GLN A 92 -41.52 9.81 -16.92
N LYS A 93 -42.22 8.86 -17.55
CA LYS A 93 -43.66 8.69 -17.41
C LYS A 93 -43.96 7.56 -16.42
N HIS A 94 -44.73 7.86 -15.39
CA HIS A 94 -45.16 6.90 -14.38
C HIS A 94 -46.68 6.72 -14.46
N GLN A 95 -47.12 5.56 -14.91
CA GLN A 95 -48.52 5.17 -14.90
C GLN A 95 -48.75 4.09 -13.84
N ILE A 96 -49.65 4.37 -12.91
CA ILE A 96 -50.12 3.41 -11.91
C ILE A 96 -51.47 2.92 -12.40
N THR A 97 -51.57 1.62 -12.64
CA THR A 97 -52.75 0.95 -13.17
C THR A 97 -53.29 -0.08 -12.19
N GLN A 98 -54.54 -0.51 -12.37
CA GLN A 98 -55.14 -1.52 -11.49
C GLN A 98 -54.34 -2.83 -11.47
N GLN A 99 -53.67 -3.19 -12.56
CA GLN A 99 -52.76 -4.35 -12.61
C GLN A 99 -51.59 -4.25 -11.62
N ASN A 100 -51.14 -3.04 -11.28
CA ASN A 100 -50.09 -2.84 -10.27
C ASN A 100 -50.56 -3.18 -8.85
N THR A 101 -51.87 -3.38 -8.65
CA THR A 101 -52.46 -3.79 -7.36
C THR A 101 -52.60 -5.30 -7.19
N GLU A 102 -52.35 -6.08 -8.26
CA GLU A 102 -52.47 -7.54 -8.21
C GLU A 102 -51.46 -8.16 -7.23
N GLY A 103 -51.98 -8.88 -6.23
CA GLY A 103 -51.15 -9.53 -5.20
C GLY A 103 -50.81 -8.66 -3.99
N LEU A 104 -51.29 -7.41 -3.94
CA LEU A 104 -51.19 -6.56 -2.76
C LEU A 104 -52.20 -6.94 -1.67
N SER A 105 -52.01 -6.42 -0.46
CA SER A 105 -52.93 -6.68 0.65
C SER A 105 -54.31 -6.06 0.38
N ARG A 106 -55.37 -6.64 0.98
CA ARG A 106 -56.75 -6.17 0.75
C ARG A 106 -56.96 -4.72 1.14
N GLU A 107 -56.22 -4.25 2.12
CA GLU A 107 -56.29 -2.89 2.64
C GLU A 107 -55.74 -1.89 1.62
N VAL A 108 -54.65 -2.23 0.92
CA VAL A 108 -54.07 -1.40 -0.15
C VAL A 108 -54.99 -1.37 -1.36
N VAL A 109 -55.52 -2.52 -1.77
CA VAL A 109 -56.48 -2.61 -2.89
C VAL A 109 -57.70 -1.73 -2.60
N ARG A 110 -58.25 -1.79 -1.39
CA ARG A 110 -59.38 -0.94 -0.99
C ARG A 110 -59.05 0.54 -1.03
N ALA A 111 -57.87 0.95 -0.55
CA ALA A 111 -57.45 2.35 -0.62
C ALA A 111 -57.36 2.85 -2.07
N VAL A 112 -56.89 2.00 -2.99
CA VAL A 112 -56.84 2.30 -4.42
C VAL A 112 -58.25 2.37 -5.05
N ASP A 113 -59.14 1.44 -4.69
CA ASP A 113 -60.53 1.45 -5.17
C ASP A 113 -61.28 2.70 -4.68
N ASP A 114 -61.05 3.12 -3.44
CA ASP A 114 -61.62 4.34 -2.87
C ASP A 114 -61.16 5.57 -3.69
N ILE A 115 -59.86 5.67 -4.01
CA ILE A 115 -59.30 6.72 -4.89
C ILE A 115 -59.94 6.68 -6.28
N GLN A 116 -60.08 5.50 -6.90
CA GLN A 116 -60.68 5.38 -8.23
C GLN A 116 -62.12 5.90 -8.25
N SER A 117 -62.88 5.65 -7.17
CA SER A 117 -64.24 6.14 -7.01
C SER A 117 -64.32 7.65 -6.77
N GLU A 118 -63.38 8.21 -6.01
CA GLU A 118 -63.31 9.63 -5.66
C GLU A 118 -63.03 10.51 -6.89
N PHE A 119 -62.07 10.10 -7.73
CA PHE A 119 -61.68 10.83 -8.94
C PHE A 119 -62.52 10.48 -10.18
N ALA A 120 -63.55 9.63 -10.03
CA ALA A 120 -64.43 9.17 -11.12
C ALA A 120 -63.65 8.75 -12.38
N LEU A 121 -62.58 7.98 -12.20
CA LEU A 121 -61.64 7.66 -13.27
C LEU A 121 -62.24 6.60 -14.22
N ASP A 122 -62.45 6.99 -15.48
CA ASP A 122 -62.85 6.07 -16.55
C ASP A 122 -61.63 5.28 -17.06
N GLY A 123 -61.50 4.02 -16.63
CA GLY A 123 -60.51 3.05 -17.12
C GLY A 123 -59.55 2.52 -16.05
N ASP A 124 -58.48 1.85 -16.51
CA ASP A 124 -57.54 1.11 -15.64
C ASP A 124 -56.45 1.99 -14.98
N ILE A 125 -56.36 3.27 -15.33
CA ILE A 125 -55.30 4.19 -14.87
C ILE A 125 -55.75 4.89 -13.59
N ILE A 126 -55.05 4.63 -12.48
CA ILE A 126 -55.29 5.22 -11.16
C ILE A 126 -54.56 6.55 -11.01
N ALA A 127 -53.34 6.65 -11.55
CA ALA A 127 -52.56 7.87 -11.53
C ALA A 127 -51.59 7.93 -12.70
N GLU A 128 -51.39 9.11 -13.28
CA GLU A 128 -50.36 9.37 -14.29
C GLU A 128 -49.54 10.60 -13.91
N HIS A 129 -48.23 10.39 -13.77
CA HIS A 129 -47.26 11.42 -13.41
C HIS A 129 -46.11 11.48 -14.43
N TYR A 130 -45.61 12.68 -14.71
CA TYR A 130 -44.38 12.90 -15.47
C TYR A 130 -43.33 13.55 -14.57
N TYR A 131 -42.11 13.05 -14.64
CA TYR A 131 -40.96 13.55 -13.89
C TYR A 131 -39.92 14.10 -14.86
N ALA A 132 -39.59 15.38 -14.72
CA ALA A 132 -38.67 16.08 -15.60
C ALA A 132 -37.62 16.85 -14.78
N PHE A 133 -36.34 16.48 -14.91
CA PHE A 133 -35.25 17.22 -14.27
C PHE A 133 -34.94 18.51 -15.05
N LEU A 134 -35.59 19.61 -14.66
CA LEU A 134 -35.45 20.91 -15.32
C LEU A 134 -34.02 21.46 -15.25
N SER A 135 -33.19 21.01 -14.29
CA SER A 135 -31.77 21.39 -14.24
C SER A 135 -30.93 20.84 -15.40
N LEU A 136 -31.41 19.83 -16.13
CA LEU A 136 -30.75 19.34 -17.33
C LEU A 136 -30.99 20.33 -18.48
N PRO A 137 -29.94 20.84 -19.16
CA PRO A 137 -30.11 21.80 -20.25
C PRO A 137 -31.06 21.32 -21.36
N ILE A 138 -30.98 20.04 -21.73
CA ILE A 138 -31.84 19.43 -22.74
C ILE A 138 -33.33 19.39 -22.36
N VAL A 139 -33.66 19.29 -21.06
CA VAL A 139 -35.04 19.29 -20.58
C VAL A 139 -35.49 20.72 -20.30
N GLY A 140 -34.73 21.46 -19.50
CA GLY A 140 -35.07 22.81 -19.08
C GLY A 140 -35.25 23.78 -20.24
N LYS A 141 -34.31 23.83 -21.21
CA LYS A 141 -34.40 24.76 -22.36
C LYS A 141 -35.45 24.37 -23.40
N ASN A 142 -35.92 23.12 -23.41
CA ASN A 142 -36.99 22.68 -24.32
C ASN A 142 -38.38 22.81 -23.68
N LEU A 143 -38.49 22.76 -22.35
CA LEU A 143 -39.77 22.93 -21.64
C LEU A 143 -40.05 24.38 -21.26
N LEU A 144 -39.03 25.07 -20.76
CA LEU A 144 -39.10 26.47 -20.34
C LEU A 144 -38.52 27.36 -21.45
N ASP A 145 -39.00 28.59 -21.55
CA ASP A 145 -38.32 29.60 -22.36
C ASP A 145 -36.97 30.01 -21.71
N GLU A 146 -36.16 30.79 -22.43
CA GLU A 146 -34.84 31.19 -21.93
C GLU A 146 -34.91 32.03 -20.65
N GLU A 147 -35.97 32.85 -20.51
CA GLU A 147 -36.16 33.73 -19.35
C GLU A 147 -36.56 32.91 -18.10
N GLU A 148 -37.50 31.98 -18.24
CA GLU A 148 -37.94 31.06 -17.19
C GLU A 148 -36.84 30.08 -16.78
N PHE A 149 -36.06 29.58 -17.74
CA PHE A 149 -34.91 28.74 -17.42
C PHE A 149 -33.85 29.51 -16.63
N ALA A 150 -33.58 30.77 -16.99
CA ALA A 150 -32.69 31.63 -16.20
C ALA A 150 -33.25 31.90 -14.79
N ARG A 151 -34.56 32.20 -14.67
CA ARG A 151 -35.26 32.38 -13.39
C ARG A 151 -35.17 31.14 -12.50
N LEU A 152 -35.26 29.94 -13.09
CA LEU A 152 -35.08 28.69 -12.37
C LEU A 152 -33.65 28.54 -11.83
N GLN A 153 -32.63 28.82 -12.65
CA GLN A 153 -31.23 28.71 -12.24
C GLN A 153 -30.88 29.70 -11.12
N GLU A 154 -31.43 30.91 -11.12
CA GLU A 154 -31.24 31.89 -10.04
C GLU A 154 -31.82 31.43 -8.70
N ASN A 155 -32.87 30.61 -8.71
CA ASN A 155 -33.49 30.06 -7.50
C ASN A 155 -32.78 28.81 -6.95
N LEU A 156 -31.81 28.24 -7.68
CA LEU A 156 -31.07 27.05 -7.27
C LEU A 156 -29.69 27.43 -6.72
N ASN A 157 -29.33 26.89 -5.55
CA ASN A 157 -27.96 27.00 -5.05
C ASN A 157 -27.01 26.06 -5.83
N PRO A 158 -25.68 26.30 -5.82
CA PRO A 158 -24.72 25.38 -6.42
C PRO A 158 -24.90 23.93 -5.96
N GLY A 159 -25.16 23.04 -6.92
CA GLY A 159 -25.44 21.62 -6.71
C GLY A 159 -26.91 21.28 -6.43
N GLU A 160 -27.82 22.23 -6.24
CA GLU A 160 -29.25 21.90 -6.14
C GLU A 160 -29.82 21.58 -7.53
N MET A 161 -30.78 20.66 -7.57
CA MET A 161 -31.45 20.25 -8.80
C MET A 161 -32.95 20.54 -8.70
N ALA A 162 -33.57 20.89 -9.82
CA ALA A 162 -35.00 21.08 -9.95
C ALA A 162 -35.62 19.87 -10.66
N LEU A 163 -36.57 19.23 -9.99
CA LEU A 163 -37.41 18.16 -10.50
C LEU A 163 -38.82 18.71 -10.65
N MET A 164 -39.30 18.85 -11.88
CA MET A 164 -40.70 19.13 -12.15
C MET A 164 -41.51 17.83 -12.10
N VAL A 165 -42.64 17.89 -11.42
CA VAL A 165 -43.62 16.81 -11.33
C VAL A 165 -44.93 17.31 -11.90
N LEU A 166 -45.45 16.62 -12.90
CA LEU A 166 -46.72 16.90 -13.56
C LEU A 166 -47.69 15.75 -13.26
N ASN A 167 -48.86 16.03 -12.70
CA ASN A 167 -49.96 15.07 -12.60
C ASN A 167 -50.97 15.34 -13.72
N THR A 168 -51.22 14.35 -14.56
CA THR A 168 -52.17 14.47 -15.69
C THR A 168 -53.50 13.78 -15.40
N LYS A 169 -53.49 12.69 -14.62
CA LYS A 169 -54.69 11.91 -14.31
C LYS A 169 -54.65 11.34 -12.91
N GLY A 170 -55.80 11.30 -12.26
CA GLY A 170 -56.04 10.55 -11.03
C GLY A 170 -55.30 11.05 -9.80
N PHE A 171 -54.82 10.12 -8.96
CA PHE A 171 -54.28 10.44 -7.63
C PHE A 171 -53.07 11.38 -7.69
N SER A 172 -53.10 12.45 -6.90
CA SER A 172 -52.01 13.43 -6.85
C SER A 172 -50.86 13.03 -5.93
N PHE A 173 -49.67 13.50 -6.28
CA PHE A 173 -48.46 13.43 -5.48
C PHE A 173 -48.44 14.43 -4.30
N ILE A 174 -49.40 15.36 -4.22
CA ILE A 174 -49.67 16.24 -3.07
C ILE A 174 -51.06 15.95 -2.49
N SER A 175 -51.31 16.43 -1.28
CA SER A 175 -52.62 16.38 -0.62
C SER A 175 -53.36 17.72 -0.72
N ASP A 176 -54.67 17.71 -0.47
CA ASP A 176 -55.49 18.93 -0.44
C ASP A 176 -55.05 19.94 0.63
N GLU A 177 -54.37 19.47 1.68
CA GLU A 177 -53.82 20.29 2.77
C GLU A 177 -52.36 20.72 2.51
N PHE A 178 -51.83 20.48 1.30
CA PHE A 178 -50.44 20.77 0.97
C PHE A 178 -50.09 22.26 1.15
N ILE A 179 -49.05 22.50 1.95
CA ILE A 179 -48.53 23.85 2.18
C ILE A 179 -47.36 24.10 1.22
N PRO A 180 -47.38 25.19 0.42
CA PRO A 180 -46.25 25.54 -0.45
C PRO A 180 -44.92 25.61 0.30
N GLN A 181 -43.84 25.31 -0.42
CA GLN A 181 -42.50 25.19 0.16
C GLN A 181 -42.34 24.08 1.22
N THR A 182 -43.19 23.05 1.24
CA THR A 182 -42.99 21.84 2.06
C THR A 182 -42.64 20.63 1.19
N THR A 183 -42.48 19.47 1.82
CA THR A 183 -42.21 18.20 1.11
C THR A 183 -43.55 17.59 0.72
N PRO A 184 -43.76 17.19 -0.56
CA PRO A 184 -44.98 16.49 -0.95
C PRO A 184 -45.17 15.20 -0.15
N GLU A 185 -46.38 14.99 0.36
CA GLU A 185 -46.69 13.88 1.26
C GLU A 185 -46.64 12.53 0.54
N HIS A 186 -47.14 12.48 -0.70
CA HIS A 186 -47.29 11.26 -1.49
C HIS A 186 -46.13 11.01 -2.47
N LEU A 187 -45.06 11.81 -2.44
CA LEU A 187 -43.88 11.57 -3.30
C LEU A 187 -42.65 11.18 -2.46
N ARG A 188 -41.97 10.14 -2.91
CA ARG A 188 -40.68 9.70 -2.36
C ARG A 188 -39.66 9.61 -3.48
N VAL A 189 -38.45 10.06 -3.21
CA VAL A 189 -37.29 9.87 -4.07
C VAL A 189 -36.25 9.12 -3.26
N SER A 190 -35.69 8.04 -3.80
CA SER A 190 -34.63 7.29 -3.16
C SER A 190 -33.58 6.84 -4.17
N GLN A 191 -32.36 6.60 -3.69
CA GLN A 191 -31.27 6.06 -4.50
C GLN A 191 -30.38 5.17 -3.63
N GLY A 192 -30.05 3.98 -4.14
CA GLY A 192 -29.25 2.99 -3.40
C GLY A 192 -29.86 2.56 -2.06
N GLY A 193 -31.19 2.63 -1.92
CA GLY A 193 -31.93 2.32 -0.69
C GLY A 193 -31.99 3.45 0.33
N PHE A 194 -31.49 4.66 0.01
CA PHE A 194 -31.54 5.82 0.89
C PHE A 194 -32.54 6.88 0.38
N PRO A 195 -33.42 7.42 1.25
CA PRO A 195 -34.35 8.48 0.87
C PRO A 195 -33.61 9.79 0.62
N THR A 196 -34.05 10.52 -0.42
CA THR A 196 -33.54 11.83 -0.81
C THR A 196 -34.54 12.92 -0.42
N ALA A 197 -34.05 13.96 0.24
CA ALA A 197 -34.87 15.10 0.62
C ALA A 197 -35.27 15.93 -0.60
N ILE A 198 -36.58 16.04 -0.81
CA ILE A 198 -37.22 16.89 -1.82
C ILE A 198 -38.07 17.95 -1.12
N ARG A 199 -38.14 19.15 -1.70
CA ARG A 199 -38.93 20.25 -1.16
C ARG A 199 -39.42 21.14 -2.28
N ASP A 200 -40.68 21.50 -2.26
CA ASP A 200 -41.24 22.49 -3.18
C ASP A 200 -40.48 23.82 -3.08
N ILE A 201 -40.19 24.43 -4.23
CA ILE A 201 -39.63 25.79 -4.29
C ILE A 201 -40.72 26.83 -4.54
N ASP A 202 -41.95 26.39 -4.75
CA ASP A 202 -43.10 27.25 -4.99
C ASP A 202 -42.87 28.21 -6.17
N PHE A 203 -42.35 27.65 -7.26
CA PHE A 203 -41.84 28.41 -8.42
C PHE A 203 -42.94 29.21 -9.17
N TYR A 204 -44.19 28.74 -9.08
CA TYR A 204 -45.35 29.26 -9.80
C TYR A 204 -46.42 29.87 -8.87
N SER A 205 -46.08 30.36 -7.66
CA SER A 205 -47.10 30.94 -6.78
C SER A 205 -47.56 32.35 -7.17
N PHE A 206 -46.74 33.12 -7.88
CA PHE A 206 -47.07 34.50 -8.31
C PHE A 206 -47.33 34.64 -9.81
N TYR A 207 -46.95 33.63 -10.60
CA TYR A 207 -47.05 33.64 -12.05
C TYR A 207 -47.59 32.29 -12.52
N ASP A 208 -48.48 32.34 -13.51
CA ASP A 208 -48.97 31.13 -14.14
C ASP A 208 -47.83 30.39 -14.87
N PRO A 209 -47.82 29.05 -14.88
CA PRO A 209 -46.80 28.28 -15.59
C PRO A 209 -46.75 28.63 -17.08
N ALA A 210 -45.60 29.12 -17.54
CA ALA A 210 -45.33 29.39 -18.95
C ALA A 210 -44.38 28.33 -19.50
N PHE A 211 -44.81 27.64 -20.56
CA PHE A 211 -44.01 26.62 -21.24
C PHE A 211 -43.84 27.01 -22.72
N SER A 212 -42.66 26.74 -23.28
CA SER A 212 -42.34 27.05 -24.68
C SER A 212 -43.08 26.15 -25.68
N GLN A 213 -43.63 25.04 -25.19
CA GLN A 213 -44.37 24.05 -25.95
C GLN A 213 -45.62 23.60 -25.21
N ALA A 214 -46.61 23.10 -25.97
CA ALA A 214 -47.84 22.57 -25.40
C ALA A 214 -47.55 21.30 -24.57
N LEU A 215 -47.87 21.36 -23.28
CA LEU A 215 -47.88 20.19 -22.41
C LEU A 215 -49.21 19.43 -22.56
N PRO A 216 -49.25 18.13 -22.20
CA PRO A 216 -50.51 17.43 -22.02
C PRO A 216 -51.39 18.15 -20.99
N ASP A 217 -52.71 18.03 -21.11
CA ASP A 217 -53.63 18.54 -20.09
C ASP A 217 -53.26 17.95 -18.72
N TYR A 218 -53.07 18.84 -17.74
CA TYR A 218 -52.60 18.50 -16.41
C TYR A 218 -53.49 19.09 -15.33
N ASN A 219 -53.61 18.36 -14.23
CA ASN A 219 -54.32 18.83 -13.05
C ASN A 219 -53.39 19.68 -12.18
N GLU A 220 -52.15 19.22 -12.01
CA GLU A 220 -51.20 19.83 -11.09
C GLU A 220 -49.77 19.79 -11.63
N VAL A 221 -49.03 20.87 -11.35
CA VAL A 221 -47.61 20.99 -11.66
C VAL A 221 -46.87 21.61 -10.48
N LYS A 222 -45.77 21.00 -10.06
CA LYS A 222 -44.87 21.55 -9.04
C LYS A 222 -43.42 21.40 -9.45
N VAL A 223 -42.60 22.36 -9.02
CA VAL A 223 -41.15 22.29 -9.17
C VAL A 223 -40.56 22.02 -7.78
N LEU A 224 -39.95 20.86 -7.65
CA LEU A 224 -39.35 20.39 -6.41
C LEU A 224 -37.85 20.55 -6.50
N ARG A 225 -37.28 21.21 -5.51
CA ARG A 225 -35.84 21.18 -5.30
C ARG A 225 -35.44 19.85 -4.68
N VAL A 226 -34.48 19.21 -5.33
CA VAL A 226 -33.77 18.04 -4.85
C VAL A 226 -32.37 18.48 -4.44
N LYS A 227 -32.04 18.28 -3.16
CA LYS A 227 -30.72 18.65 -2.64
C LYS A 227 -29.70 17.58 -3.05
N SER A 228 -28.69 17.91 -3.86
CA SER A 228 -27.57 16.98 -4.13
C SER A 228 -26.69 16.70 -2.91
N LYS A 229 -26.78 17.52 -1.86
CA LYS A 229 -26.00 17.35 -0.62
C LYS A 229 -26.24 16.02 0.08
N GLY A 230 -27.31 15.29 -0.27
CA GLY A 230 -27.65 13.95 0.22
C GLY A 230 -27.22 12.79 -0.69
N GLY A 231 -26.49 13.03 -1.79
CA GLY A 231 -25.90 11.97 -2.62
C GLY A 231 -26.71 11.52 -3.84
N LEU A 232 -27.80 12.20 -4.22
CA LEU A 232 -28.52 11.88 -5.46
C LEU A 232 -27.65 12.22 -6.68
N SER A 233 -27.20 11.19 -7.39
CA SER A 233 -26.42 11.27 -8.63
C SER A 233 -27.30 10.87 -9.81
N LEU A 234 -27.44 11.76 -10.80
CA LEU A 234 -28.33 11.55 -11.95
C LEU A 234 -27.82 10.46 -12.92
N ASP A 235 -26.54 10.10 -12.84
CA ASP A 235 -25.90 9.07 -13.66
C ASP A 235 -26.10 7.64 -13.13
N GLN A 236 -26.83 7.49 -12.02
CA GLN A 236 -27.12 6.20 -11.38
C GLN A 236 -28.63 5.95 -11.31
N GLU A 237 -29.03 4.67 -11.23
CA GLU A 237 -30.43 4.27 -11.05
C GLU A 237 -31.01 4.93 -9.78
N MET A 238 -32.17 5.54 -9.90
CA MET A 238 -32.94 6.13 -8.80
C MET A 238 -34.36 5.60 -8.82
N GLU A 239 -35.04 5.68 -7.68
CA GLU A 239 -36.41 5.20 -7.51
C GLU A 239 -37.31 6.38 -7.11
N LEU A 240 -38.28 6.69 -7.97
CA LEU A 240 -39.33 7.66 -7.73
C LEU A 240 -40.60 6.89 -7.37
N ALA A 241 -41.14 7.09 -6.18
CA ALA A 241 -42.32 6.35 -5.74
C ALA A 241 -43.48 7.27 -5.36
N ILE A 242 -44.68 6.89 -5.77
CA ILE A 242 -45.92 7.48 -5.27
C ILE A 242 -46.36 6.67 -4.05
N SER A 243 -46.57 7.35 -2.94
CA SER A 243 -46.99 6.78 -1.68
C SER A 243 -48.50 6.90 -1.50
N VAL A 244 -49.19 5.77 -1.43
CA VAL A 244 -50.63 5.72 -1.15
C VAL A 244 -50.85 5.32 0.30
N PRO A 245 -51.40 6.20 1.14
CA PRO A 245 -51.68 5.88 2.53
C PRO A 245 -52.85 4.90 2.64
N PHE A 246 -52.77 3.93 3.55
CA PHE A 246 -53.86 3.03 3.88
C PHE A 246 -53.94 2.79 5.39
N LYS A 247 -55.10 2.33 5.86
CA LYS A 247 -55.34 2.08 7.29
C LYS A 247 -55.46 0.58 7.53
N PRO A 248 -54.40 -0.13 7.97
CA PRO A 248 -54.50 -1.54 8.30
C PRO A 248 -55.41 -1.81 9.51
N SER A 249 -55.51 -0.86 10.44
CA SER A 249 -56.41 -0.91 11.59
C SER A 249 -56.93 0.48 11.96
N PHE A 250 -57.87 0.59 12.90
CA PHE A 250 -58.46 1.88 13.30
C PHE A 250 -57.44 2.86 13.91
N PHE A 251 -56.33 2.35 14.47
CA PHE A 251 -55.31 3.14 15.17
C PHE A 251 -53.97 3.21 14.44
N GLU A 252 -53.83 2.53 13.30
CA GLU A 252 -52.58 2.48 12.53
C GLU A 252 -52.82 3.03 11.13
N GLN A 253 -51.88 3.85 10.66
CA GLN A 253 -51.81 4.34 9.31
C GLN A 253 -50.46 3.92 8.76
N ASP A 254 -50.46 3.30 7.59
CA ASP A 254 -49.27 2.83 6.89
C ASP A 254 -49.33 3.34 5.44
N GLU A 255 -48.25 3.17 4.69
CA GLU A 255 -48.16 3.65 3.31
C GLU A 255 -47.63 2.58 2.35
N HIS A 256 -48.24 2.47 1.17
CA HIS A 256 -47.75 1.60 0.10
C HIS A 256 -47.07 2.43 -0.98
N LEU A 257 -45.84 2.07 -1.31
CA LEU A 257 -45.05 2.72 -2.35
C LEU A 257 -45.24 2.02 -3.69
N PHE A 258 -45.62 2.78 -4.72
CA PHE A 258 -45.57 2.35 -6.12
C PHE A 258 -44.29 2.90 -6.77
N PRO A 259 -43.23 2.09 -6.91
CA PRO A 259 -41.93 2.59 -7.36
C PRO A 259 -41.77 2.58 -8.88
N LEU A 260 -41.22 3.66 -9.41
CA LEU A 260 -40.67 3.77 -10.76
C LEU A 260 -39.15 3.86 -10.68
N LYS A 261 -38.48 2.87 -11.26
CA LYS A 261 -37.02 2.90 -11.44
C LYS A 261 -36.66 3.75 -12.65
N VAL A 262 -35.79 4.73 -12.43
CA VAL A 262 -35.36 5.71 -13.42
C VAL A 262 -33.86 5.63 -13.60
N THR A 263 -33.43 5.49 -14.85
CA THR A 263 -32.03 5.61 -15.26
C THR A 263 -31.96 6.56 -16.44
N LEU A 264 -31.24 7.68 -16.28
CA LEU A 264 -31.12 8.69 -17.31
C LEU A 264 -30.04 8.29 -18.35
N PRO A 265 -30.18 8.69 -19.62
CA PRO A 265 -29.20 8.36 -20.67
C PRO A 265 -27.80 8.91 -20.37
N SER A 266 -26.76 8.11 -20.65
CA SER A 266 -25.37 8.46 -20.33
C SER A 266 -24.84 9.66 -21.13
N GLU A 267 -25.45 10.00 -22.25
CA GLU A 267 -25.10 11.14 -23.12
C GLU A 267 -25.29 12.50 -22.43
N LEU A 268 -26.13 12.55 -21.39
CA LEU A 268 -26.37 13.74 -20.59
C LEU A 268 -25.19 14.13 -19.71
N PHE A 269 -24.20 13.25 -19.56
CA PHE A 269 -23.11 13.41 -18.63
C PHE A 269 -21.76 13.45 -19.33
N MET A 270 -20.84 14.25 -18.79
CA MET A 270 -19.44 14.29 -19.18
C MET A 270 -18.57 13.90 -17.99
N GLU A 271 -17.38 13.35 -18.26
CA GLU A 271 -16.44 13.02 -17.18
C GLU A 271 -16.03 14.28 -16.40
N ASN A 272 -16.08 14.19 -15.08
CA ASN A 272 -15.70 15.26 -14.17
C ASN A 272 -14.18 15.50 -14.24
N PRO A 273 -13.71 16.67 -14.72
CA PRO A 273 -12.28 16.98 -14.80
C PRO A 273 -11.60 16.99 -13.42
N GLU A 274 -12.32 17.35 -12.36
CA GLU A 274 -11.80 17.40 -10.99
C GLU A 274 -11.65 16.00 -10.39
N ALA A 275 -12.52 15.05 -10.78
CA ALA A 275 -12.39 13.65 -10.36
C ALA A 275 -11.15 12.97 -10.98
N GLN A 276 -10.73 13.37 -12.19
CA GLN A 276 -9.49 12.90 -12.81
C GLN A 276 -8.25 13.35 -12.04
N LEU A 277 -8.25 14.57 -11.48
CA LEU A 277 -7.18 15.11 -10.63
C LEU A 277 -7.09 14.40 -9.26
N ALA A 278 -8.17 13.74 -8.84
CA ALA A 278 -8.31 13.13 -7.52
C ALA A 278 -8.04 11.63 -7.46
N LYS A 279 -7.54 10.96 -8.53
CA LYS A 279 -7.11 9.56 -8.40
C LYS A 279 -6.04 9.46 -7.31
N PRO A 280 -6.32 8.79 -6.17
CA PRO A 280 -5.38 8.73 -5.07
C PRO A 280 -4.14 7.99 -5.54
N ILE A 281 -3.00 8.70 -5.54
CA ILE A 281 -1.71 8.10 -5.84
C ILE A 281 -1.50 6.92 -4.88
N PRO A 282 -1.20 5.70 -5.37
CA PRO A 282 -1.00 4.54 -4.51
C PRO A 282 0.03 4.80 -3.41
N LEU A 283 -0.22 4.31 -2.21
CA LEU A 283 0.62 4.58 -1.02
C LEU A 283 2.09 4.26 -1.26
N TRP A 284 2.39 3.17 -1.97
CA TRP A 284 3.76 2.80 -2.32
C TRP A 284 4.44 3.88 -3.17
N GLN A 285 3.75 4.48 -4.16
CA GLN A 285 4.34 5.54 -4.98
C GLN A 285 4.68 6.78 -4.15
N LYS A 286 3.83 7.13 -3.18
CA LYS A 286 4.07 8.23 -2.25
C LYS A 286 5.31 7.97 -1.40
N ILE A 287 5.44 6.76 -0.84
CA ILE A 287 6.62 6.36 -0.04
C ILE A 287 7.91 6.42 -0.88
N TRP A 288 7.86 5.98 -2.14
CA TRP A 288 9.01 6.02 -3.03
C TRP A 288 9.45 7.45 -3.35
N ARG A 289 8.50 8.37 -3.57
CA ARG A 289 8.82 9.80 -3.78
C ARG A 289 9.42 10.45 -2.53
N ASP A 290 8.84 10.18 -1.36
CA ASP A 290 9.33 10.75 -0.09
C ASP A 290 10.72 10.22 0.30
N ARG A 291 11.05 8.96 -0.06
CA ARG A 291 12.34 8.33 0.26
C ARG A 291 13.37 8.35 -0.87
N THR A 292 13.18 9.18 -1.90
CA THR A 292 14.06 9.29 -3.08
C THR A 292 15.55 9.46 -2.75
N LEU A 293 15.89 10.31 -1.77
CA LEU A 293 17.28 10.54 -1.35
C LEU A 293 17.91 9.27 -0.76
N THR A 294 17.21 8.59 0.15
CA THR A 294 17.67 7.33 0.76
C THR A 294 17.85 6.23 -0.28
N ILE A 295 16.91 6.13 -1.22
CA ILE A 295 16.97 5.19 -2.34
C ILE A 295 18.18 5.47 -3.22
N SER A 296 18.38 6.72 -3.62
CA SER A 296 19.48 7.14 -4.50
C SER A 296 20.85 6.80 -3.89
N ILE A 297 21.05 7.13 -2.61
CA ILE A 297 22.30 6.80 -1.90
C ILE A 297 22.51 5.28 -1.82
N THR A 298 21.44 4.52 -1.54
CA THR A 298 21.51 3.05 -1.47
C THR A 298 21.91 2.46 -2.82
N VAL A 299 21.26 2.89 -3.91
CA VAL A 299 21.57 2.43 -5.28
C VAL A 299 23.01 2.76 -5.65
N VAL A 300 23.48 3.99 -5.38
CA VAL A 300 24.88 4.38 -5.65
C VAL A 300 25.86 3.47 -4.89
N TYR A 301 25.58 3.16 -3.62
CA TYR A 301 26.40 2.25 -2.84
C TYR A 301 26.42 0.82 -3.43
N LEU A 302 25.27 0.29 -3.83
CA LEU A 302 25.18 -1.05 -4.45
C LEU A 302 25.92 -1.13 -5.79
N VAL A 303 25.84 -0.07 -6.61
CA VAL A 303 26.61 0.04 -7.86
C VAL A 303 28.10 0.08 -7.55
N ALA A 304 28.54 0.91 -6.60
CA ALA A 304 29.94 1.00 -6.20
C ALA A 304 30.48 -0.35 -5.68
N LEU A 305 29.69 -1.07 -4.88
CA LEU A 305 30.04 -2.40 -4.38
C LEU A 305 30.15 -3.43 -5.51
N SER A 306 29.22 -3.38 -6.47
CA SER A 306 29.22 -4.26 -7.64
C SER A 306 30.46 -4.02 -8.51
N LEU A 307 30.82 -2.76 -8.75
CA LEU A 307 32.04 -2.38 -9.46
C LEU A 307 33.29 -2.83 -8.71
N PHE A 308 33.33 -2.68 -7.39
CA PHE A 308 34.44 -3.17 -6.56
C PHE A 308 34.67 -4.68 -6.72
N PHE A 309 33.59 -5.47 -6.70
CA PHE A 309 33.67 -6.92 -6.91
C PHE A 309 34.03 -7.30 -8.36
N ALA A 310 33.55 -6.55 -9.36
CA ALA A 310 33.93 -6.75 -10.75
C ALA A 310 35.43 -6.50 -10.98
N PHE A 311 35.99 -5.47 -10.35
CA PHE A 311 37.42 -5.12 -10.46
C PHE A 311 38.30 -5.72 -9.35
N GLN A 312 37.79 -6.68 -8.57
CA GLN A 312 38.47 -7.14 -7.36
C GLN A 312 39.88 -7.67 -7.63
N GLN A 313 40.11 -8.40 -8.73
CA GLN A 313 41.42 -8.98 -9.06
C GLN A 313 42.50 -7.91 -9.29
N ARG A 314 42.11 -6.74 -9.82
CA ARG A 314 43.02 -5.62 -10.06
C ARG A 314 43.29 -4.81 -8.80
N LEU A 315 42.34 -4.77 -7.86
CA LEU A 315 42.41 -3.95 -6.65
C LEU A 315 43.07 -4.69 -5.47
N THR A 316 42.97 -6.01 -5.43
CA THR A 316 43.45 -6.86 -4.31
C THR A 316 44.95 -6.74 -3.98
N PRO A 317 45.86 -6.44 -4.93
CA PRO A 317 47.26 -6.14 -4.61
C PRO A 317 47.43 -4.88 -3.72
N TYR A 318 46.51 -3.91 -3.80
CA TYR A 318 46.55 -2.68 -3.01
C TYR A 318 45.93 -2.89 -1.62
N THR A 319 46.66 -3.60 -0.76
CA THR A 319 46.20 -4.03 0.58
C THR A 319 45.57 -2.90 1.41
N LYS A 320 46.22 -1.73 1.51
CA LYS A 320 45.69 -0.60 2.29
C LYS A 320 44.34 -0.12 1.76
N PHE A 321 44.21 0.00 0.43
CA PHE A 321 42.99 0.44 -0.22
C PHE A 321 41.83 -0.51 0.08
N VAL A 322 42.03 -1.83 -0.06
CA VAL A 322 40.98 -2.83 0.22
C VAL A 322 40.54 -2.80 1.68
N HIS A 323 41.47 -2.68 2.64
CA HIS A 323 41.10 -2.57 4.06
C HIS A 323 40.33 -1.29 4.36
N THR A 324 40.71 -0.16 3.77
CA THR A 324 39.99 1.12 3.94
C THR A 324 38.59 1.05 3.34
N VAL A 325 38.45 0.52 2.12
CA VAL A 325 37.14 0.33 1.47
C VAL A 325 36.25 -0.59 2.32
N ARG A 326 36.80 -1.69 2.84
CA ARG A 326 36.09 -2.59 3.73
C ARG A 326 35.67 -1.93 5.05
N ALA A 327 36.55 -1.15 5.67
CA ALA A 327 36.20 -0.43 6.90
C ALA A 327 35.08 0.59 6.65
N PHE A 328 35.18 1.33 5.54
CA PHE A 328 34.14 2.27 5.11
C PHE A 328 32.81 1.57 4.83
N SER A 329 32.82 0.46 4.09
CA SER A 329 31.60 -0.29 3.78
C SER A 329 30.92 -0.82 5.04
N LEU A 330 31.68 -1.33 6.01
CA LEU A 330 31.13 -1.82 7.28
C LEU A 330 30.48 -0.69 8.09
N ALA A 331 31.14 0.47 8.17
CA ALA A 331 30.58 1.65 8.83
C ALA A 331 29.33 2.16 8.11
N PHE A 332 29.39 2.30 6.79
CA PHE A 332 28.27 2.74 5.97
C PHE A 332 27.05 1.82 6.12
N VAL A 333 27.24 0.51 6.05
CA VAL A 333 26.16 -0.46 6.18
C VAL A 333 25.57 -0.45 7.59
N LEU A 334 26.39 -0.29 8.63
CA LEU A 334 25.88 -0.24 9.99
C LEU A 334 25.07 1.04 10.26
N PHE A 335 25.64 2.21 9.96
CA PHE A 335 25.03 3.49 10.30
C PHE A 335 23.98 3.93 9.28
N PHE A 336 24.27 3.82 7.98
CA PHE A 336 23.35 4.25 6.93
C PHE A 336 22.31 3.18 6.62
N ILE A 337 22.72 1.99 6.17
CA ILE A 337 21.73 0.95 5.79
C ILE A 337 20.97 0.42 7.01
N GLY A 338 21.68 0.14 8.11
CA GLY A 338 21.11 -0.37 9.36
C GLY A 338 20.30 0.67 10.12
N PHE A 339 20.97 1.57 10.84
CA PHE A 339 20.29 2.51 11.74
C PHE A 339 19.47 3.59 10.99
N TYR A 340 19.98 4.12 9.88
CA TYR A 340 19.30 5.20 9.17
C TYR A 340 18.14 4.71 8.30
N ALA A 341 18.43 3.88 7.30
CA ALA A 341 17.52 3.43 6.25
C ALA A 341 16.69 2.20 6.64
N GLN A 342 17.04 1.50 7.72
CA GLN A 342 16.35 0.29 8.20
C GLN A 342 16.28 -0.84 7.15
N GLY A 343 17.27 -0.90 6.26
CA GLY A 343 17.40 -1.90 5.20
C GLY A 343 17.88 -3.25 5.71
N GLN A 344 17.04 -3.93 6.49
CA GLN A 344 17.38 -5.21 7.12
C GLN A 344 16.67 -6.37 6.44
N LEU A 345 17.46 -7.29 5.89
CA LEU A 345 16.94 -8.59 5.48
C LEU A 345 16.85 -9.50 6.71
N SER A 346 15.74 -10.21 6.81
CA SER A 346 15.41 -11.17 7.87
C SER A 346 14.93 -12.48 7.25
N VAL A 347 14.92 -13.57 8.03
CA VAL A 347 14.25 -14.82 7.67
C VAL A 347 12.76 -14.63 7.38
N VAL A 348 12.13 -13.59 7.95
CA VAL A 348 10.74 -13.20 7.66
C VAL A 348 10.50 -13.04 6.18
N ASN A 349 11.39 -12.31 5.51
CA ASN A 349 11.27 -12.04 4.07
C ASN A 349 11.40 -13.31 3.21
N ILE A 350 12.02 -14.37 3.72
CA ILE A 350 12.13 -15.64 2.98
C ILE A 350 10.79 -16.38 3.05
N TYR A 351 10.20 -16.53 4.23
CA TYR A 351 8.96 -17.28 4.34
C TYR A 351 7.75 -16.49 3.82
N THR A 352 7.73 -15.15 3.92
CA THR A 352 6.67 -14.34 3.29
C THR A 352 6.65 -14.55 1.79
N LEU A 353 7.83 -14.56 1.14
CA LEU A 353 7.94 -14.88 -0.28
C LEU A 353 7.43 -16.29 -0.59
N LEU A 354 7.77 -17.29 0.25
CA LEU A 354 7.31 -18.67 0.05
C LEU A 354 5.79 -18.82 0.22
N LEU A 355 5.18 -18.09 1.15
CA LEU A 355 3.73 -18.08 1.36
C LEU A 355 3.01 -17.36 0.24
N ASP A 356 3.51 -16.22 -0.22
CA ASP A 356 2.89 -15.46 -1.32
C ASP A 356 2.92 -16.23 -2.65
N ILE A 357 3.91 -17.11 -2.85
CA ILE A 357 3.92 -18.03 -4.00
C ILE A 357 2.76 -19.05 -3.92
N VAL A 358 2.30 -19.38 -2.71
CA VAL A 358 1.20 -20.33 -2.46
C VAL A 358 -0.17 -19.65 -2.46
N ASP A 359 -0.29 -18.50 -1.79
CA ASP A 359 -1.57 -17.82 -1.54
C ASP A 359 -1.92 -16.74 -2.58
N GLY A 360 -0.97 -16.37 -3.45
CA GLY A 360 -1.13 -15.36 -4.50
C GLY A 360 -0.15 -14.19 -4.33
N PHE A 361 0.65 -13.92 -5.36
CA PHE A 361 1.74 -12.95 -5.29
C PHE A 361 1.22 -11.50 -5.35
N SER A 362 1.26 -10.78 -4.22
CA SER A 362 0.93 -9.35 -4.15
C SER A 362 2.19 -8.48 -4.03
N LEU A 363 2.67 -7.94 -5.15
CA LEU A 363 3.90 -7.13 -5.20
C LEU A 363 3.78 -5.84 -4.35
N GLU A 364 2.56 -5.36 -4.12
CA GLU A 364 2.28 -4.10 -3.42
C GLU A 364 2.83 -4.08 -1.99
N VAL A 365 2.74 -5.18 -1.26
CA VAL A 365 3.24 -5.27 0.13
C VAL A 365 4.75 -5.08 0.19
N TYR A 366 5.48 -5.63 -0.78
CA TYR A 366 6.93 -5.48 -0.89
C TYR A 366 7.35 -4.07 -1.31
N LEU A 367 6.54 -3.40 -2.14
CA LEU A 367 6.80 -2.04 -2.60
C LEU A 367 6.63 -0.99 -1.49
N LEU A 368 6.00 -1.33 -0.36
CA LEU A 368 5.87 -0.42 0.79
C LEU A 368 7.21 -0.12 1.47
N ASP A 369 8.21 -1.02 1.39
CA ASP A 369 9.58 -0.73 1.84
C ASP A 369 10.56 -0.73 0.65
N PRO A 370 10.81 0.45 0.03
CA PRO A 370 11.65 0.54 -1.16
C PRO A 370 13.10 0.10 -0.92
N VAL A 371 13.64 0.33 0.30
CA VAL A 371 15.04 0.02 0.59
C VAL A 371 15.21 -1.49 0.74
N ILE A 372 14.33 -2.14 1.48
CA ILE A 372 14.36 -3.61 1.63
C ILE A 372 14.11 -4.27 0.26
N PHE A 373 13.16 -3.77 -0.53
CA PHE A 373 12.89 -4.29 -1.87
C PHE A 373 14.14 -4.25 -2.76
N ILE A 374 14.80 -3.08 -2.88
CA ILE A 374 16.01 -2.92 -3.68
C ILE A 374 17.14 -3.83 -3.19
N LEU A 375 17.37 -3.88 -1.87
CA LEU A 375 18.40 -4.74 -1.29
C LEU A 375 18.10 -6.22 -1.54
N TRP A 376 16.85 -6.64 -1.42
CA TRP A 376 16.45 -8.03 -1.63
C TRP A 376 16.57 -8.43 -3.10
N SER A 377 16.11 -7.61 -4.04
CA SER A 377 16.33 -7.83 -5.48
C SER A 377 17.82 -7.93 -5.81
N PHE A 378 18.64 -7.02 -5.27
CA PHE A 378 20.08 -7.05 -5.47
C PHE A 378 20.75 -8.28 -4.87
N VAL A 379 20.38 -8.67 -3.64
CA VAL A 379 20.89 -9.88 -2.98
C VAL A 379 20.47 -11.11 -3.77
N PHE A 380 19.23 -11.19 -4.24
CA PHE A 380 18.74 -12.30 -5.04
C PHE A 380 19.57 -12.48 -6.32
N VAL A 381 19.80 -11.41 -7.09
CA VAL A 381 20.62 -11.46 -8.31
C VAL A 381 22.09 -11.79 -8.00
N SER A 382 22.70 -11.10 -7.03
CA SER A 382 24.12 -11.30 -6.68
C SER A 382 24.40 -12.68 -6.09
N LEU A 383 23.40 -13.30 -5.44
CA LEU A 383 23.50 -14.65 -4.91
C LEU A 383 23.82 -15.68 -5.99
N PHE A 384 23.15 -15.62 -7.14
CA PHE A 384 23.39 -16.57 -8.24
C PHE A 384 24.73 -16.31 -8.95
N ILE A 385 25.16 -15.04 -9.03
CA ILE A 385 26.39 -14.66 -9.72
C ILE A 385 27.62 -15.01 -8.87
N VAL A 386 27.68 -14.48 -7.64
CA VAL A 386 28.88 -14.43 -6.78
C VAL A 386 28.73 -15.28 -5.51
N GLY A 387 27.51 -15.70 -5.18
CA GLY A 387 27.18 -16.39 -3.93
C GLY A 387 26.77 -15.42 -2.82
N ARG A 388 26.54 -15.96 -1.62
CA ARG A 388 26.05 -15.19 -0.45
C ARG A 388 27.06 -14.20 0.15
N GLY A 389 28.33 -14.27 -0.25
CA GLY A 389 29.42 -13.56 0.41
C GLY A 389 29.30 -12.04 0.31
N LEU A 390 28.74 -11.55 -0.80
CA LEU A 390 28.46 -10.12 -1.00
C LEU A 390 27.48 -9.60 0.08
N PHE A 391 26.41 -10.34 0.38
CA PHE A 391 25.48 -9.95 1.44
C PHE A 391 26.08 -10.08 2.85
N CYS A 392 26.50 -11.29 3.24
CA CYS A 392 26.94 -11.59 4.61
C CYS A 392 28.26 -10.87 4.99
N GLY A 393 29.08 -10.51 4.00
CA GLY A 393 30.35 -9.82 4.19
C GLY A 393 30.28 -8.31 4.09
N TRP A 394 29.37 -7.75 3.27
CA TRP A 394 29.41 -6.35 2.85
C TRP A 394 28.08 -5.59 2.92
N LEU A 395 26.93 -6.27 3.10
CA LEU A 395 25.61 -5.61 3.18
C LEU A 395 24.87 -5.86 4.48
N CYS A 396 25.22 -6.88 5.24
CA CYS A 396 24.53 -7.21 6.49
C CYS A 396 24.95 -6.27 7.64
N PRO A 397 24.04 -5.45 8.22
CA PRO A 397 24.39 -4.52 9.31
C PRO A 397 24.82 -5.22 10.59
N PHE A 398 24.16 -6.31 10.96
CA PHE A 398 24.57 -7.10 12.13
C PHE A 398 25.90 -7.82 11.88
N GLY A 399 26.12 -8.30 10.66
CA GLY A 399 27.41 -8.82 10.25
C GLY A 399 28.52 -7.79 10.42
N ALA A 400 28.26 -6.53 10.03
CA ALA A 400 29.20 -5.42 10.23
C ALA A 400 29.45 -5.14 11.72
N LEU A 401 28.39 -5.17 12.54
CA LEU A 401 28.51 -5.02 14.00
C LEU A 401 29.40 -6.10 14.63
N GLN A 402 29.24 -7.36 14.23
CA GLN A 402 30.09 -8.47 14.70
C GLN A 402 31.54 -8.36 14.20
N GLU A 403 31.77 -7.83 12.99
CA GLU A 403 33.11 -7.55 12.48
C GLU A 403 33.80 -6.46 13.31
N MET A 404 33.08 -5.38 13.62
CA MET A 404 33.58 -4.31 14.48
C MET A 404 33.93 -4.81 15.89
N MET A 405 33.14 -5.75 16.44
CA MET A 405 33.51 -6.44 17.68
C MET A 405 34.82 -7.22 17.53
N GLY A 406 35.04 -7.89 16.39
CA GLY A 406 36.30 -8.57 16.10
C GLY A 406 37.50 -7.62 16.08
N ILE A 407 37.37 -6.47 15.42
CA ILE A 407 38.40 -5.42 15.38
C ILE A 407 38.65 -4.84 16.79
N LEU A 408 37.58 -4.63 17.55
CA LEU A 408 37.66 -4.17 18.93
C LEU A 408 38.37 -5.19 19.83
N ALA A 409 38.10 -6.48 19.66
CA ALA A 409 38.77 -7.55 20.38
C ALA A 409 40.29 -7.58 20.09
N GLU A 410 40.70 -7.37 18.84
CA GLU A 410 42.11 -7.25 18.47
C GLU A 410 42.77 -6.02 19.12
N LYS A 411 42.08 -4.88 19.11
CA LYS A 411 42.55 -3.64 19.78
C LYS A 411 42.69 -3.82 21.29
N LEU A 412 41.77 -4.55 21.92
CA LEU A 412 41.80 -4.91 23.34
C LEU A 412 42.69 -6.12 23.66
N ARG A 413 43.41 -6.67 22.67
CA ARG A 413 44.30 -7.84 22.79
C ARG A 413 43.60 -9.10 23.36
N ILE A 414 42.29 -9.23 23.16
CA ILE A 414 41.54 -10.41 23.55
C ILE A 414 41.90 -11.55 22.59
N LYS A 415 42.32 -12.70 23.14
CA LYS A 415 42.68 -13.87 22.33
C LYS A 415 41.44 -14.47 21.67
N GLN A 416 41.38 -14.43 20.34
CA GLN A 416 40.34 -15.10 19.57
C GLN A 416 40.51 -16.62 19.63
N ILE A 417 39.43 -17.33 19.96
CA ILE A 417 39.37 -18.78 20.07
C ILE A 417 38.97 -19.37 18.73
N ARG A 418 39.79 -20.30 18.20
CA ARG A 418 39.45 -21.12 17.05
C ARG A 418 38.93 -22.48 17.48
N ILE A 419 37.75 -22.83 16.99
CA ILE A 419 37.08 -24.10 17.34
C ILE A 419 37.67 -25.22 16.47
N LYS A 420 37.82 -26.42 17.04
CA LYS A 420 38.29 -27.60 16.29
C LYS A 420 37.36 -27.89 15.10
N PRO A 421 37.87 -28.34 13.94
CA PRO A 421 37.08 -28.52 12.72
C PRO A 421 35.83 -29.40 12.88
N GLN A 422 35.89 -30.46 13.69
CA GLN A 422 34.76 -31.37 13.91
C GLN A 422 33.58 -30.68 14.62
N HIS A 423 33.85 -29.96 15.71
CA HIS A 423 32.83 -29.20 16.44
C HIS A 423 32.31 -28.02 15.61
N HIS A 424 33.17 -27.40 14.81
CA HIS A 424 32.76 -26.34 13.89
C HIS A 424 31.71 -26.82 12.89
N LYS A 425 31.96 -27.95 12.20
CA LYS A 425 31.03 -28.51 11.21
C LYS A 425 29.71 -28.94 11.86
N ARG A 426 29.75 -29.51 13.07
CA ARG A 426 28.53 -29.89 13.81
C ARG A 426 27.72 -28.68 14.23
N ALA A 427 28.36 -27.64 14.77
CA ALA A 427 27.68 -26.42 15.18
C ALA A 427 27.10 -25.63 13.99
N GLN A 428 27.72 -25.69 12.81
CA GLN A 428 27.15 -25.09 11.59
C GLN A 428 25.82 -25.72 11.17
N LYS A 429 25.52 -26.97 11.55
CA LYS A 429 24.23 -27.60 11.24
C LYS A 429 23.07 -26.93 11.99
N ILE A 430 23.33 -26.27 13.12
CA ILE A 430 22.30 -25.65 13.97
C ILE A 430 21.49 -24.61 13.20
N LYS A 431 22.14 -23.70 12.46
CA LYS A 431 21.44 -22.70 11.64
C LYS A 431 20.51 -23.29 10.58
N TYR A 432 20.83 -24.47 10.03
CA TYR A 432 19.98 -25.16 9.06
C TYR A 432 18.77 -25.81 9.74
N VAL A 433 18.96 -26.39 10.92
CA VAL A 433 17.86 -26.92 11.74
C VAL A 433 16.91 -25.79 12.14
N LEU A 434 17.44 -24.62 12.53
CA LEU A 434 16.63 -23.44 12.85
C LEU A 434 15.83 -22.95 11.64
N LEU A 435 16.45 -22.88 10.46
CA LEU A 435 15.74 -22.50 9.23
C LEU A 435 14.59 -23.46 8.91
N ILE A 436 14.84 -24.78 8.91
CA ILE A 436 13.81 -25.78 8.63
C ILE A 436 12.67 -25.69 9.64
N GLY A 437 13.00 -25.53 10.94
CA GLY A 437 11.98 -25.34 11.98
C GLY A 437 11.13 -24.10 11.76
N LEU A 438 11.74 -22.96 11.42
CA LEU A 438 11.01 -21.72 11.16
C LEU A 438 10.07 -21.83 9.95
N VAL A 439 10.55 -22.42 8.84
CA VAL A 439 9.74 -22.63 7.63
C VAL A 439 8.61 -23.64 7.91
N ALA A 440 8.87 -24.72 8.65
CA ALA A 440 7.81 -25.65 9.03
C ALA A 440 6.74 -24.99 9.91
N CYS A 441 7.14 -24.14 10.86
CA CYS A 441 6.21 -23.38 11.69
C CYS A 441 5.41 -22.34 10.89
N SER A 442 5.97 -21.72 9.84
CA SER A 442 5.24 -20.72 9.05
C SER A 442 4.06 -21.31 8.28
N PHE A 443 4.17 -22.58 7.83
CA PHE A 443 3.03 -23.30 7.24
C PHE A 443 1.96 -23.70 8.26
N TYR A 444 2.29 -23.78 9.55
CA TYR A 444 1.33 -24.10 10.60
C TYR A 444 0.64 -22.85 11.16
N SER A 445 1.41 -21.80 11.47
CA SER A 445 0.90 -20.53 11.99
C SER A 445 1.90 -19.40 11.77
N LEU A 446 1.45 -18.34 11.11
CA LEU A 446 2.24 -17.12 10.90
C LEU A 446 2.67 -16.46 12.21
N ASN A 447 1.77 -16.39 13.20
CA ASN A 447 2.06 -15.80 14.50
C ASN A 447 3.16 -16.55 15.26
N LEU A 448 3.14 -17.89 15.18
CA LEU A 448 4.18 -18.71 15.81
C LEU A 448 5.53 -18.52 15.11
N ALA A 449 5.54 -18.47 13.78
CA ALA A 449 6.75 -18.22 13.01
C ALA A 449 7.36 -16.85 13.30
N GLU A 450 6.54 -15.80 13.43
CA GLU A 450 7.00 -14.46 13.81
C GLU A 450 7.65 -14.43 15.20
N LYS A 451 7.02 -15.09 16.19
CA LYS A 451 7.59 -15.21 17.55
C LYS A 451 8.92 -15.96 17.55
N LEU A 452 9.03 -17.04 16.78
CA LEU A 452 10.27 -17.81 16.68
C LEU A 452 11.35 -17.07 15.87
N ALA A 453 10.96 -16.25 14.89
CA ALA A 453 11.87 -15.39 14.13
C ALA A 453 12.55 -14.32 15.01
N GLU A 454 12.04 -14.06 16.22
CA GLU A 454 12.70 -13.20 17.22
C GLU A 454 14.04 -13.76 17.72
N ILE A 455 14.39 -15.01 17.38
CA ILE A 455 15.76 -15.54 17.53
C ILE A 455 16.78 -14.70 16.77
N GLU A 456 16.34 -13.91 15.79
CA GLU A 456 17.20 -12.97 15.09
C GLU A 456 17.45 -11.70 15.94
N PRO A 457 18.71 -11.41 16.34
CA PRO A 457 19.04 -10.22 17.12
C PRO A 457 18.91 -8.92 16.30
N PHE A 458 18.60 -9.05 15.02
CA PHE A 458 18.42 -8.00 14.02
C PHE A 458 17.49 -6.87 14.47
N LYS A 459 16.25 -7.21 14.85
CA LYS A 459 15.23 -6.26 15.31
C LYS A 459 15.66 -5.56 16.60
N THR A 460 16.28 -6.28 17.53
CA THR A 460 16.69 -5.74 18.83
C THR A 460 17.90 -4.82 18.72
N SER A 461 18.92 -5.22 17.94
CA SER A 461 20.20 -4.50 17.87
C SER A 461 20.20 -3.35 16.85
N ILE A 462 19.49 -3.49 15.73
CA ILE A 462 19.49 -2.50 14.65
C ILE A 462 18.21 -1.66 14.66
N THR A 463 17.04 -2.29 14.63
CA THR A 463 15.76 -1.57 14.51
C THR A 463 15.40 -0.82 15.79
N LEU A 464 15.50 -1.49 16.93
CA LEU A 464 15.09 -0.94 18.22
C LEU A 464 16.24 -0.32 19.02
N HIS A 465 17.46 -0.28 18.48
CA HIS A 465 18.63 0.32 19.15
C HIS A 465 18.82 -0.16 20.61
N PHE A 466 18.58 -1.45 20.87
CA PHE A 466 18.59 -2.09 22.20
C PHE A 466 17.52 -1.61 23.19
N VAL A 467 16.52 -0.85 22.75
CA VAL A 467 15.35 -0.45 23.55
C VAL A 467 14.24 -1.50 23.38
N ARG A 468 14.39 -2.63 24.07
CA ARG A 468 13.42 -3.74 24.05
C ARG A 468 13.34 -4.42 25.42
N TYR A 469 12.33 -5.26 25.62
CA TYR A 469 12.21 -6.16 26.76
C TYR A 469 13.53 -6.90 27.05
N TRP A 470 13.95 -6.87 28.31
CA TRP A 470 15.32 -7.14 28.76
C TRP A 470 15.94 -8.48 28.30
N PRO A 471 15.22 -9.61 28.17
CA PRO A 471 15.83 -10.87 27.75
C PRO A 471 16.33 -10.82 26.30
N PHE A 472 15.64 -10.10 25.41
CA PHE A 472 16.07 -9.94 24.01
C PHE A 472 17.32 -9.10 23.89
N VAL A 473 17.42 -8.05 24.72
CA VAL A 473 18.60 -7.20 24.82
C VAL A 473 19.77 -8.00 25.36
N LEU A 474 19.57 -8.73 26.46
CA LEU A 474 20.59 -9.61 27.04
C LEU A 474 21.08 -10.65 26.04
N TYR A 475 20.17 -11.31 25.32
CA TYR A 475 20.51 -12.27 24.27
C TYR A 475 21.38 -11.64 23.17
N SER A 476 20.98 -10.47 22.66
CA SER A 476 21.73 -9.77 21.60
C SER A 476 23.11 -9.33 22.08
N VAL A 477 23.21 -8.78 23.29
CA VAL A 477 24.49 -8.38 23.91
C VAL A 477 25.38 -9.60 24.15
N LEU A 478 24.82 -10.71 24.65
CA LEU A 478 25.57 -11.95 24.85
C LEU A 478 26.18 -12.46 23.55
N LEU A 479 25.42 -12.43 22.44
CA LEU A 479 25.95 -12.81 21.12
C LEU A 479 27.08 -11.89 20.65
N LEU A 480 26.99 -10.58 20.90
CA LEU A 480 28.05 -9.62 20.57
C LEU A 480 29.29 -9.82 21.44
N LEU A 481 29.13 -10.04 22.74
CA LEU A 481 30.22 -10.38 23.66
C LEU A 481 30.90 -11.69 23.27
N LEU A 482 30.13 -12.71 22.90
CA LEU A 482 30.67 -13.96 22.40
C LEU A 482 31.42 -13.75 21.07
N SER A 483 30.99 -12.78 20.26
CA SER A 483 31.66 -12.39 19.02
C SER A 483 33.04 -11.74 19.24
N LEU A 484 33.34 -11.24 20.45
CA LEU A 484 34.68 -10.79 20.82
C LEU A 484 35.67 -11.96 20.92
N LYS A 485 35.21 -13.13 21.39
CA LYS A 485 36.05 -14.32 21.57
C LYS A 485 36.08 -15.21 20.32
N ILE A 486 34.95 -15.37 19.64
CA ILE A 486 34.83 -16.20 18.44
C ILE A 486 34.31 -15.30 17.33
N HIS A 487 35.04 -15.20 16.23
CA HIS A 487 34.69 -14.29 15.15
C HIS A 487 33.32 -14.65 14.52
N LYS A 488 32.39 -13.68 14.48
CA LYS A 488 31.04 -13.78 13.88
C LYS A 488 30.21 -15.02 14.31
N VAL A 489 30.12 -15.29 15.61
CA VAL A 489 29.42 -16.47 16.18
C VAL A 489 28.00 -16.66 15.65
N TYR A 490 27.19 -15.61 15.72
CA TYR A 490 25.80 -15.68 15.25
C TYR A 490 25.69 -16.04 13.76
N CYS A 491 26.36 -15.30 12.86
CA CYS A 491 26.39 -15.63 11.43
C CYS A 491 26.95 -17.03 11.12
N ARG A 492 27.85 -17.54 11.99
CA ARG A 492 28.49 -18.84 11.82
C ARG A 492 27.59 -20.01 12.24
N TYR A 493 26.78 -19.87 13.29
CA TYR A 493 26.08 -21.00 13.92
C TYR A 493 24.57 -20.85 14.08
N LEU A 494 24.03 -19.63 14.15
CA LEU A 494 22.65 -19.38 14.56
C LEU A 494 21.81 -18.67 13.50
N CYS A 495 22.42 -17.98 12.52
CA CYS A 495 21.70 -17.14 11.56
C CYS A 495 20.90 -17.97 10.53
N PRO A 496 19.54 -18.01 10.61
CA PRO A 496 18.72 -18.79 9.70
C PRO A 496 18.67 -18.17 8.30
N LEU A 497 18.60 -16.83 8.19
CA LEU A 497 18.75 -16.10 6.93
C LEU A 497 20.05 -16.50 6.19
N GLY A 498 21.16 -16.55 6.92
CA GLY A 498 22.45 -16.93 6.36
C GLY A 498 22.52 -18.39 5.90
N ALA A 499 21.71 -19.28 6.50
CA ALA A 499 21.52 -20.65 6.04
C ALA A 499 20.66 -20.71 4.76
N GLY A 500 19.58 -19.94 4.70
CA GLY A 500 18.73 -19.84 3.50
C GLY A 500 19.51 -19.38 2.27
N LEU A 501 20.29 -18.30 2.43
CA LEU A 501 21.18 -17.82 1.37
C LEU A 501 22.29 -18.83 1.03
N ALA A 502 22.78 -19.63 1.98
CA ALA A 502 23.78 -20.67 1.69
C ALA A 502 23.21 -21.83 0.87
N ILE A 503 21.94 -22.19 1.08
CA ILE A 503 21.24 -23.22 0.29
C ILE A 503 21.04 -22.71 -1.15
N LEU A 504 20.47 -21.51 -1.29
CA LEU A 504 20.15 -20.92 -2.58
C LEU A 504 21.43 -20.55 -3.38
N GLY A 505 22.48 -20.11 -2.70
CA GLY A 505 23.76 -19.71 -3.31
C GLY A 505 24.83 -20.81 -3.39
N ARG A 506 24.45 -22.10 -3.30
CA ARG A 506 25.41 -23.23 -3.27
C ARG A 506 26.23 -23.39 -4.56
N PHE A 507 25.69 -22.96 -5.69
CA PHE A 507 26.33 -23.07 -7.01
C PHE A 507 26.46 -21.68 -7.65
N PRO A 508 27.41 -20.84 -7.21
CA PRO A 508 27.64 -19.57 -7.86
C PRO A 508 28.10 -19.80 -9.29
N LEU A 509 27.55 -19.01 -10.23
CA LEU A 509 27.92 -19.04 -11.65
C LEU A 509 29.40 -18.70 -11.85
N VAL A 510 29.97 -17.83 -11.01
CA VAL A 510 31.36 -17.36 -11.13
C VAL A 510 32.14 -17.60 -9.83
N LYS A 511 33.23 -18.38 -9.92
CA LYS A 511 34.19 -18.60 -8.82
C LYS A 511 35.31 -17.56 -8.87
N LEU A 512 35.11 -16.44 -8.20
CA LEU A 512 36.03 -15.30 -8.23
C LEU A 512 37.32 -15.49 -7.39
N LEU A 513 37.32 -16.43 -6.43
CA LEU A 513 38.44 -16.65 -5.53
C LEU A 513 39.37 -17.72 -6.09
N THR A 514 40.59 -17.33 -6.46
CA THR A 514 41.65 -18.23 -6.94
C THR A 514 42.64 -18.58 -5.83
N ARG A 515 43.33 -19.71 -5.99
CA ARG A 515 44.32 -20.23 -5.03
C ARG A 515 45.56 -20.70 -5.79
N LYS A 516 46.72 -20.61 -5.15
CA LYS A 516 48.01 -21.13 -5.65
C LYS A 516 48.16 -22.60 -5.27
N ASP A 517 48.83 -23.42 -6.08
CA ASP A 517 48.94 -24.88 -5.86
C ASP A 517 49.53 -25.28 -4.49
N ALA A 518 50.47 -24.49 -3.96
CA ALA A 518 51.07 -24.74 -2.65
C ALA A 518 50.15 -24.37 -1.45
N CYS A 519 48.93 -23.91 -1.70
CA CYS A 519 47.93 -23.65 -0.68
C CYS A 519 47.33 -24.96 -0.16
N GLY A 520 47.20 -25.11 1.17
CA GLY A 520 46.74 -26.35 1.79
C GLY A 520 47.88 -27.32 2.07
N ASN A 521 48.84 -27.46 1.15
CA ASN A 521 50.06 -28.22 1.40
C ASN A 521 51.28 -27.62 0.66
N PRO A 522 52.32 -27.12 1.36
CA PRO A 522 52.49 -27.02 2.82
C PRO A 522 51.91 -25.73 3.43
N CYS A 523 51.40 -24.78 2.64
CA CYS A 523 51.01 -23.46 3.15
C CYS A 523 49.61 -23.45 3.77
N GLN A 524 49.54 -23.28 5.10
CA GLN A 524 48.29 -23.19 5.88
C GLN A 524 47.95 -21.77 6.37
N LEU A 525 48.67 -20.74 5.90
CA LEU A 525 48.55 -19.37 6.42
C LEU A 525 47.12 -18.81 6.32
N CYS A 526 46.51 -18.89 5.13
CA CYS A 526 45.19 -18.31 4.90
C CYS A 526 44.13 -18.97 5.79
N LYS A 527 44.17 -20.31 5.90
CA LYS A 527 43.30 -21.06 6.77
C LYS A 527 43.48 -20.67 8.23
N GLN A 528 44.71 -20.75 8.75
CA GLN A 528 44.99 -20.63 10.18
C GLN A 528 45.03 -19.20 10.72
N LYS A 529 45.27 -18.19 9.87
CA LYS A 529 45.48 -16.81 10.32
C LYS A 529 44.59 -15.77 9.66
N LYS A 530 44.09 -16.01 8.44
CA LYS A 530 43.39 -14.97 7.66
C LYS A 530 41.88 -15.20 7.53
N CYS A 531 41.44 -16.44 7.38
CA CYS A 531 40.02 -16.76 7.37
C CYS A 531 39.48 -16.77 8.80
N GLY A 532 38.71 -15.74 9.18
CA GLY A 532 38.07 -15.64 10.50
C GLY A 532 36.82 -16.52 10.66
N ILE A 533 36.13 -16.82 9.55
CA ILE A 533 34.93 -17.68 9.53
C ILE A 533 35.25 -19.18 9.37
N ASP A 534 36.53 -19.52 9.17
CA ASP A 534 37.04 -20.87 8.92
C ASP A 534 36.40 -21.62 7.71
N ALA A 535 36.08 -20.90 6.63
CA ALA A 535 35.55 -21.46 5.38
C ALA A 535 36.62 -22.11 4.46
N ILE A 536 37.89 -22.17 4.88
CA ILE A 536 38.97 -22.81 4.11
C ILE A 536 39.26 -24.18 4.70
N GLU A 537 39.17 -25.21 3.86
CA GLU A 537 39.40 -26.61 4.24
C GLU A 537 40.89 -26.94 4.40
N GLN A 538 41.23 -28.13 4.92
CA GLN A 538 42.63 -28.51 5.14
C GLN A 538 43.44 -28.59 3.84
N ASP A 539 42.81 -29.05 2.78
CA ASP A 539 43.36 -29.14 1.42
C ASP A 539 43.54 -27.76 0.74
N GLY A 540 43.08 -26.68 1.37
CA GLY A 540 43.19 -25.32 0.84
C GLY A 540 42.03 -24.89 -0.07
N SER A 541 41.04 -25.77 -0.29
CA SER A 541 39.79 -25.46 -0.99
C SER A 541 38.90 -24.52 -0.16
N ILE A 542 38.04 -23.76 -0.84
CA ILE A 542 37.14 -22.77 -0.21
C ILE A 542 35.72 -23.31 -0.28
N ASP A 543 35.07 -23.42 0.87
CA ASP A 543 33.64 -23.68 0.94
C ASP A 543 32.88 -22.37 0.64
N TYR A 544 32.38 -22.23 -0.60
CA TYR A 544 31.61 -21.06 -1.03
C TYR A 544 30.26 -20.94 -0.32
N ALA A 545 29.68 -22.04 0.18
CA ALA A 545 28.45 -21.99 0.95
C ALA A 545 28.67 -21.37 2.34
N GLU A 546 29.91 -21.39 2.85
CA GLU A 546 30.27 -20.80 4.14
C GLU A 546 31.11 -19.51 4.02
N CYS A 547 31.76 -19.27 2.88
CA CYS A 547 32.58 -18.09 2.65
C CYS A 547 31.76 -16.79 2.65
N ILE A 548 32.22 -15.79 3.41
CA ILE A 548 31.62 -14.44 3.45
C ILE A 548 32.34 -13.44 2.53
N GLN A 549 33.26 -13.91 1.68
CA GLN A 549 34.03 -13.09 0.74
C GLN A 549 34.59 -11.80 1.36
N CYS A 550 35.21 -11.93 2.54
CA CYS A 550 35.87 -10.79 3.20
C CYS A 550 37.16 -10.33 2.49
N LEU A 551 37.61 -11.09 1.49
CA LEU A 551 38.81 -10.87 0.66
C LEU A 551 40.16 -10.90 1.40
N GLU A 552 40.19 -11.06 2.72
CA GLU A 552 41.42 -11.10 3.52
C GLU A 552 42.44 -12.16 3.04
N CYS A 553 41.95 -13.33 2.63
CA CYS A 553 42.80 -14.39 2.09
C CYS A 553 43.36 -14.08 0.69
N VAL A 554 42.60 -13.36 -0.14
CA VAL A 554 43.01 -12.99 -1.50
C VAL A 554 44.01 -11.83 -1.44
N VAL A 555 43.74 -10.82 -0.61
CA VAL A 555 44.68 -9.71 -0.31
C VAL A 555 46.03 -10.24 0.17
N THR A 556 46.00 -11.29 1.00
CA THR A 556 47.23 -11.96 1.47
C THR A 556 47.93 -12.76 0.36
N LEU A 557 47.18 -13.35 -0.57
CA LEU A 557 47.72 -14.17 -1.66
C LEU A 557 48.38 -13.32 -2.75
N ASP A 558 47.79 -12.17 -3.07
CA ASP A 558 48.20 -11.29 -4.16
C ASP A 558 49.28 -10.29 -3.74
N ASN A 559 49.43 -10.04 -2.44
CA ASN A 559 50.53 -9.23 -1.91
C ASN A 559 51.80 -10.11 -1.72
N PRO A 560 52.90 -9.86 -2.48
CA PRO A 560 54.11 -10.68 -2.43
C PRO A 560 54.82 -10.70 -1.07
N ASP A 561 54.61 -9.67 -0.24
CA ASP A 561 55.30 -9.54 1.05
C ASP A 561 54.52 -10.22 2.19
N LEU A 562 53.21 -10.37 2.03
CA LEU A 562 52.31 -11.07 2.96
C LEU A 562 52.21 -12.56 2.64
N CYS A 563 52.24 -12.92 1.35
CA CYS A 563 52.19 -14.30 0.91
C CYS A 563 53.49 -15.02 1.25
N LYS A 564 53.43 -16.01 2.16
CA LYS A 564 54.61 -16.81 2.52
C LYS A 564 55.24 -17.50 1.31
N ILE A 565 54.45 -18.00 0.36
CA ILE A 565 54.95 -18.70 -0.83
C ILE A 565 55.89 -17.78 -1.64
N ASP A 566 55.46 -16.55 -1.91
CA ASP A 566 56.24 -15.61 -2.72
C ASP A 566 57.41 -15.02 -1.93
N LYS A 567 57.22 -14.77 -0.63
CA LYS A 567 58.27 -14.31 0.28
C LYS A 567 59.43 -15.30 0.39
N TYR A 568 59.15 -16.61 0.46
CA TYR A 568 60.19 -17.65 0.48
C TYR A 568 60.77 -17.95 -0.91
N LYS A 569 59.99 -17.78 -2.00
CA LYS A 569 60.54 -17.84 -3.38
C LYS A 569 61.59 -16.75 -3.64
N LYS A 570 61.41 -15.53 -3.09
CA LYS A 570 62.39 -14.44 -3.19
C LYS A 570 63.66 -14.70 -2.37
N LYS A 571 63.56 -15.46 -1.27
CA LYS A 571 64.71 -15.89 -0.45
C LYS A 571 65.24 -17.24 -0.94
N LYS A 572 65.84 -17.30 -2.13
CA LYS A 572 66.68 -18.46 -2.48
C LYS A 572 67.86 -18.51 -1.51
N VAL A 573 67.82 -19.43 -0.56
CA VAL A 573 69.00 -19.81 0.22
C VAL A 573 70.01 -20.36 -0.78
N PRO A 574 71.24 -19.83 -0.87
CA PRO A 574 72.27 -20.46 -1.68
C PRO A 574 72.52 -21.84 -1.08
N THR A 575 72.11 -22.89 -1.79
CA THR A 575 72.46 -24.26 -1.46
C THR A 575 73.97 -24.38 -1.58
N ARG A 576 74.67 -24.25 -0.45
CA ARG A 576 76.08 -24.63 -0.34
C ARG A 576 76.11 -26.16 -0.38
N VAL A 577 76.10 -26.71 -1.59
CA VAL A 577 76.37 -28.12 -1.82
C VAL A 577 77.79 -28.35 -1.33
N LYS A 578 77.93 -28.96 -0.14
CA LYS A 578 79.21 -29.49 0.32
C LYS A 578 79.56 -30.59 -0.66
N ASN A 579 80.55 -30.36 -1.52
CA ASN A 579 81.20 -31.42 -2.29
C ASN A 579 81.64 -32.49 -1.29
N LEU A 580 80.93 -33.61 -1.26
CA LEU A 580 81.42 -34.84 -0.67
C LEU A 580 82.53 -35.30 -1.61
N ASN A 581 83.79 -35.14 -1.17
CA ASN A 581 84.92 -35.74 -1.86
C ASN A 581 84.68 -37.25 -1.96
N PRO A 582 84.86 -37.86 -3.14
CA PRO A 582 84.83 -39.31 -3.24
C PRO A 582 86.03 -39.85 -2.47
N VAL A 583 85.76 -40.72 -1.50
CA VAL A 583 86.77 -41.52 -0.83
C VAL A 583 87.46 -42.36 -1.90
N ARG A 584 88.75 -42.11 -2.15
CA ARG A 584 89.60 -42.97 -2.97
C ARG A 584 89.74 -44.32 -2.27
N THR A 585 89.51 -45.37 -3.07
CA THR A 585 89.68 -46.81 -2.81
C THR A 585 90.91 -47.16 -2.00
#